data_AF-A0A345ZZ75-F1
#
_entry.id   AF-A0A345ZZ75-F1
#
_cell.length_a   1.000
_cell.length_b   1.000
_cell.length_c   1.000
_cell.angle_alpha   90.00
_cell.angle_beta   90.00
_cell.angle_gamma   90.00
#
_symmetry.space_group_name_H-M   'P 1'
#
loop_
_entity.id
_entity.type
_entity.pdbx_description
1 polymer ?
#
loop_
_entity_poly.entity_id
_entity_poly.type
_entity_poly.pdbx_seq_one_letter_code
_entity_poly.pdbx_strand_id
1 'polypeptide(L)'
;MALCRSIVLLAAFFAATVLSAHAEVLYPPGSRIGLDPPGNATPSKRFPGFEDTDRKVAITILDLPGGAYSDLESAAFGSGQSALKDVKREAFPFETGMGFLISGRGEVNGVKLRKWVLLATAGIGSSVPNLTTLITVEVPEDALAVYTEEAVRKALQSVTFRPTPIDEQLGYLPFKFNDLAGFRVMQVLPEGGVILVDGPTDNISAHPYMIVGIGRGGPSDPSDRGRFARDMLSAAPVRNLEVQSAESMRVGGWPGFEIRANAQGLDGKPLKLVQWVRFSAGGFMRIIGVAPTGQWDDLFTRFRTVRDGIDTK
;
A
#
# COMPACT_ATOMS: atom_id res chain seq x y z
N MET A 1 38.49 -78.88 17.76
CA MET A 1 38.42 -78.54 16.31
C MET A 1 37.15 -77.76 16.07
N ALA A 2 37.30 -76.55 15.52
CA ALA A 2 36.31 -75.69 14.85
C ALA A 2 35.02 -75.30 15.63
N LEU A 3 35.12 -74.16 16.32
CA LEU A 3 34.03 -73.23 16.62
C LEU A 3 33.77 -72.41 15.35
N CYS A 4 32.58 -72.47 14.74
CA CYS A 4 32.22 -71.60 13.61
C CYS A 4 31.12 -70.62 14.05
N ARG A 5 31.55 -69.40 14.39
CA ARG A 5 30.70 -68.25 14.67
C ARG A 5 30.49 -67.49 13.35
N SER A 6 29.26 -67.42 12.85
CA SER A 6 28.87 -66.44 11.83
C SER A 6 28.16 -65.29 12.51
N ILE A 7 28.87 -64.18 12.73
CA ILE A 7 28.29 -62.92 13.20
C ILE A 7 27.91 -62.11 11.95
N VAL A 8 26.61 -61.88 11.77
CA VAL A 8 26.07 -60.93 10.80
C VAL A 8 26.22 -59.53 11.39
N LEU A 9 27.06 -58.69 10.77
CA LEU A 9 27.17 -57.27 11.08
C LEU A 9 26.05 -56.51 10.35
N LEU A 10 25.05 -56.04 11.10
CA LEU A 10 24.04 -55.10 10.61
C LEU A 10 24.50 -53.68 10.95
N ALA A 11 24.99 -52.94 9.96
CA ALA A 11 25.34 -51.53 10.10
C ALA A 11 24.06 -50.68 9.95
N ALA A 12 23.60 -50.09 11.04
CA ALA A 12 22.48 -49.14 11.04
C ALA A 12 23.00 -47.74 10.65
N PHE A 13 22.66 -47.28 9.44
CA PHE A 13 22.92 -45.94 8.96
C PHE A 13 21.84 -45.01 9.53
N PHE A 14 22.14 -44.26 10.60
CA PHE A 14 21.28 -43.18 11.09
C PHE A 14 21.46 -41.95 10.19
N ALA A 15 20.60 -41.80 9.18
CA ALA A 15 20.50 -40.55 8.44
C ALA A 15 19.77 -39.51 9.32
N ALA A 16 20.51 -38.59 9.92
CA ALA A 16 19.94 -37.42 10.56
C ALA A 16 19.38 -36.50 9.46
N THR A 17 18.07 -36.52 9.28
CA THR A 17 17.37 -35.50 8.48
C THR A 17 17.40 -34.20 9.26
N VAL A 18 18.33 -33.32 8.92
CA VAL A 18 18.28 -31.92 9.31
C VAL A 18 17.05 -31.33 8.64
N LEU A 19 15.98 -31.07 9.41
CA LEU A 19 14.93 -30.17 8.95
C LEU A 19 15.59 -28.81 8.75
N SER A 20 15.84 -28.42 7.50
CA SER A 20 16.05 -27.01 7.18
C SER A 20 14.80 -26.27 7.65
N ALA A 21 14.96 -25.42 8.67
CA ALA A 21 14.01 -24.36 8.92
C ALA A 21 14.00 -23.51 7.64
N HIS A 22 12.94 -23.66 6.83
CA HIS A 22 12.71 -22.74 5.74
C HIS A 22 12.57 -21.34 6.36
N ALA A 23 13.39 -20.41 5.88
CA ALA A 23 13.22 -18.99 6.14
C ALA A 23 11.75 -18.62 5.93
N GLU A 24 11.09 -18.11 6.96
CA GLU A 24 9.67 -17.76 6.90
C GLU A 24 9.56 -16.35 6.32
N VAL A 25 9.16 -16.24 5.07
CA VAL A 25 8.82 -14.95 4.48
C VAL A 25 7.67 -14.33 5.28
N LEU A 26 7.92 -13.16 5.85
CA LEU A 26 6.92 -12.37 6.52
C LEU A 26 6.41 -11.25 5.60
N TYR A 27 5.12 -10.93 5.73
CA TYR A 27 4.50 -9.79 5.06
C TYR A 27 4.09 -8.77 6.12
N PRO A 28 4.52 -7.51 6.04
CA PRO A 28 3.97 -6.47 6.89
C PRO A 28 2.44 -6.36 6.71
N PRO A 29 1.71 -5.93 7.75
CA PRO A 29 0.27 -5.71 7.68
C PRO A 29 -0.18 -4.94 6.42
N GLY A 30 -1.09 -5.53 5.65
CA GLY A 30 -1.65 -4.97 4.42
C GLY A 30 -0.68 -4.92 3.23
N SER A 31 0.56 -5.38 3.39
CA SER A 31 1.58 -5.37 2.33
C SER A 31 1.39 -6.55 1.38
N ARG A 32 1.66 -6.31 0.10
CA ARG A 32 1.81 -7.37 -0.91
C ARG A 32 3.27 -7.77 -1.16
N ILE A 33 4.20 -7.13 -0.47
CA ILE A 33 5.64 -7.37 -0.53
C ILE A 33 6.08 -7.98 0.79
N GLY A 34 6.78 -9.11 0.73
CA GLY A 34 7.33 -9.81 1.88
C GLY A 34 8.80 -10.12 1.72
N LEU A 35 9.46 -10.43 2.83
CA LEU A 35 10.85 -10.90 2.91
C LEU A 35 11.07 -11.67 4.22
N ASP A 36 12.16 -12.45 4.30
CA ASP A 36 12.74 -13.01 5.53
C ASP A 36 13.53 -11.90 6.26
N PRO A 37 13.02 -11.34 7.37
CA PRO A 37 13.66 -10.17 8.00
C PRO A 37 15.01 -10.53 8.63
N PRO A 38 16.04 -9.67 8.49
CA PRO A 38 17.34 -9.94 9.07
C PRO A 38 17.33 -9.70 10.59
N GLY A 39 18.17 -10.45 11.30
CA GLY A 39 18.37 -10.26 12.74
C GLY A 39 17.08 -10.43 13.54
N ASN A 40 16.75 -9.43 14.36
CA ASN A 40 15.53 -9.42 15.19
C ASN A 40 14.46 -8.47 14.63
N ALA A 41 14.51 -8.14 13.34
CA ALA A 41 13.53 -7.24 12.74
C ALA A 41 12.14 -7.92 12.73
N THR A 42 11.13 -7.18 13.16
CA THR A 42 9.72 -7.64 13.20
C THR A 42 8.82 -6.68 12.44
N PRO A 43 7.62 -7.08 12.01
CA PRO A 43 6.71 -6.17 11.31
C PRO A 43 6.44 -4.89 12.12
N SER A 44 6.64 -3.74 11.45
CA SER A 44 6.48 -2.43 12.07
C SER A 44 5.01 -2.09 12.28
N LYS A 45 4.72 -1.43 13.40
CA LYS A 45 3.39 -0.84 13.68
C LYS A 45 3.29 0.63 13.28
N ARG A 46 4.40 1.22 12.84
CA ARG A 46 4.53 2.68 12.63
C ARG A 46 4.62 3.06 11.16
N PHE A 47 5.10 2.14 10.33
CA PHE A 47 5.28 2.34 8.90
C PHE A 47 5.17 1.00 8.16
N PRO A 48 4.87 0.99 6.86
CA PRO A 48 4.88 -0.24 6.07
C PRO A 48 6.30 -0.83 5.99
N GLY A 49 6.52 -1.98 6.64
CA GLY A 49 7.84 -2.61 6.67
C GLY A 49 8.15 -3.34 7.98
N PHE A 50 9.44 -3.37 8.34
CA PHE A 50 9.97 -4.03 9.53
C PHE A 50 10.84 -3.09 10.36
N GLU A 51 10.97 -3.37 11.66
CA GLU A 51 11.82 -2.63 12.58
C GLU A 51 12.45 -3.53 13.65
N ASP A 52 13.65 -3.14 14.10
CA ASP A 52 14.19 -3.50 15.41
C ASP A 52 14.30 -2.19 16.20
N THR A 53 13.38 -2.01 17.16
CA THR A 53 13.27 -0.78 17.93
C THR A 53 14.43 -0.59 18.90
N ASP A 54 14.97 -1.67 19.46
CA ASP A 54 16.10 -1.63 20.40
C ASP A 54 17.38 -1.17 19.70
N ARG A 55 17.60 -1.63 18.47
CA ARG A 55 18.77 -1.29 17.65
C ARG A 55 18.51 -0.16 16.65
N LYS A 56 17.31 0.43 16.67
CA LYS A 56 16.88 1.53 15.79
C LYS A 56 17.09 1.22 14.30
N VAL A 57 16.87 -0.03 13.91
CA VAL A 57 16.90 -0.47 12.50
C VAL A 57 15.52 -0.30 11.90
N ALA A 58 15.46 0.22 10.67
CA ALA A 58 14.24 0.36 9.91
C ALA A 58 14.38 -0.27 8.52
N ILE A 59 13.36 -1.03 8.12
CA ILE A 59 13.21 -1.57 6.76
C ILE A 59 11.87 -1.05 6.24
N THR A 60 11.89 0.01 5.46
CA THR A 60 10.69 0.64 4.90
C THR A 60 10.40 0.08 3.52
N ILE A 61 9.13 -0.25 3.25
CA ILE A 61 8.67 -0.80 1.98
C ILE A 61 7.67 0.18 1.36
N LEU A 62 7.90 0.57 0.11
CA LEU A 62 6.96 1.35 -0.68
C LEU A 62 6.47 0.53 -1.87
N ASP A 63 5.16 0.36 -1.94
CA ASP A 63 4.45 -0.19 -3.09
C ASP A 63 4.06 0.96 -4.02
N LEU A 64 4.66 0.97 -5.21
CA LEU A 64 4.54 2.05 -6.18
C LEU A 64 3.88 1.55 -7.47
N PRO A 65 3.23 2.44 -8.23
CA PRO A 65 2.67 2.10 -9.53
C PRO A 65 3.76 1.53 -10.46
N GLY A 66 3.41 0.53 -11.27
CA GLY A 66 4.36 -0.11 -12.20
C GLY A 66 5.08 0.86 -13.14
N GLY A 67 4.45 1.98 -13.52
CA GLY A 67 5.06 3.02 -14.35
C GLY A 67 6.17 3.83 -13.65
N ALA A 68 6.33 3.72 -12.32
CA ALA A 68 7.34 4.47 -11.59
C ALA A 68 8.76 3.90 -11.74
N TYR A 69 8.90 2.64 -12.18
CA TYR A 69 10.20 1.96 -12.23
C TYR A 69 11.24 2.70 -13.06
N SER A 70 10.90 3.08 -14.30
CA SER A 70 11.85 3.71 -15.23
C SER A 70 12.35 5.07 -14.71
N ASP A 71 11.46 5.84 -14.10
CA ASP A 71 11.77 7.16 -13.56
C ASP A 71 12.68 7.03 -12.33
N LEU A 72 12.38 6.06 -11.46
CA LEU A 72 13.19 5.79 -10.27
C LEU A 72 14.54 5.17 -10.60
N GLU A 73 14.60 4.29 -11.59
CA GLU A 73 15.85 3.74 -12.11
C GLU A 73 16.71 4.86 -12.69
N SER A 74 16.14 5.71 -13.55
CA SER A 74 16.84 6.87 -14.10
C SER A 74 17.33 7.82 -13.01
N ALA A 75 16.54 8.08 -11.98
CA ALA A 75 16.94 8.88 -10.83
C ALA A 75 18.05 8.22 -10.00
N ALA A 76 17.99 6.91 -9.79
CA ALA A 76 18.97 6.12 -9.06
C ALA A 76 20.36 6.14 -9.72
N PHE A 77 20.39 6.11 -11.05
CA PHE A 77 21.61 6.09 -11.87
C PHE A 77 22.00 7.46 -12.45
N GLY A 78 21.18 8.49 -12.25
CA GLY A 78 21.48 9.86 -12.66
C GLY A 78 22.65 10.46 -11.90
N SER A 79 23.26 11.49 -12.50
CA SER A 79 24.44 12.21 -11.97
C SER A 79 24.14 13.17 -10.81
N GLY A 80 22.95 13.10 -10.20
CA GLY A 80 22.56 13.93 -9.06
C GLY A 80 23.40 13.64 -7.81
N GLN A 81 23.53 14.63 -6.93
CA GLN A 81 24.16 14.44 -5.61
C GLN A 81 23.39 13.37 -4.83
N SER A 82 24.05 12.26 -4.53
CA SER A 82 23.51 11.28 -3.59
C SER A 82 23.68 11.81 -2.18
N ALA A 83 22.63 11.72 -1.36
CA ALA A 83 22.73 11.94 0.09
C ALA A 83 23.60 10.89 0.79
N LEU A 84 24.05 9.85 0.07
CA LEU A 84 24.92 8.79 0.57
C LEU A 84 26.38 9.01 0.16
N LYS A 85 27.28 8.66 1.06
CA LYS A 85 28.72 8.50 0.84
C LYS A 85 29.04 7.05 0.48
N ASP A 86 30.17 6.82 -0.20
CA ASP A 86 30.65 5.47 -0.58
C ASP A 86 29.61 4.65 -1.34
N VAL A 87 28.95 5.28 -2.32
CA VAL A 87 27.79 4.70 -3.01
C VAL A 87 28.22 3.57 -3.95
N LYS A 88 27.68 2.38 -3.72
CA LYS A 88 27.75 1.24 -4.64
C LYS A 88 26.39 1.03 -5.29
N ARG A 89 26.38 0.74 -6.59
CA ARG A 89 25.19 0.39 -7.37
C ARG A 89 25.46 -0.92 -8.10
N GLU A 90 24.54 -1.85 -8.02
CA GLU A 90 24.68 -3.16 -8.67
C GLU A 90 23.32 -3.74 -9.07
N ALA A 91 23.31 -4.52 -10.15
CA ALA A 91 22.18 -5.42 -10.40
C ALA A 91 22.10 -6.43 -9.26
N PHE A 92 20.87 -6.74 -8.83
CA PHE A 92 20.63 -7.53 -7.64
C PHE A 92 19.56 -8.59 -7.94
N PRO A 93 19.95 -9.87 -8.10
CA PRO A 93 19.00 -10.96 -8.22
C PRO A 93 18.37 -11.26 -6.86
N PHE A 94 17.07 -11.56 -6.87
CA PHE A 94 16.32 -12.04 -5.72
C PHE A 94 15.40 -13.19 -6.17
N GLU A 95 14.78 -13.90 -5.24
CA GLU A 95 14.07 -15.17 -5.51
C GLU A 95 13.06 -15.07 -6.66
N THR A 96 12.37 -13.95 -6.78
CA THR A 96 11.28 -13.76 -7.74
C THR A 96 11.61 -12.78 -8.88
N GLY A 97 12.87 -12.36 -9.02
CA GLY A 97 13.25 -11.45 -10.10
C GLY A 97 14.64 -10.83 -10.00
N MET A 98 14.78 -9.70 -10.68
CA MET A 98 15.99 -8.88 -10.70
C MET A 98 15.62 -7.43 -10.40
N GLY A 99 16.46 -6.77 -9.63
CA GLY A 99 16.33 -5.34 -9.31
C GLY A 99 17.68 -4.67 -9.27
N PHE A 100 17.71 -3.46 -8.73
CA PHE A 100 18.92 -2.69 -8.51
C PHE A 100 19.10 -2.36 -7.05
N LEU A 101 20.27 -2.69 -6.52
CA LEU A 101 20.65 -2.39 -5.15
C LEU A 101 21.62 -1.21 -5.14
N ILE A 102 21.26 -0.19 -4.38
CA ILE A 102 22.12 0.94 -4.03
C ILE A 102 22.49 0.79 -2.57
N SER A 103 23.77 0.91 -2.23
CA SER A 103 24.21 0.93 -0.83
C SER A 103 25.21 2.03 -0.58
N GLY A 104 25.26 2.53 0.65
CA GLY A 104 26.16 3.61 1.03
C GLY A 104 26.05 3.96 2.50
N ARG A 105 26.78 4.99 2.93
CA ARG A 105 26.70 5.52 4.29
C ARG A 105 25.92 6.83 4.28
N GLY A 106 24.98 6.97 5.20
CA GLY A 106 24.17 8.18 5.36
C GLY A 106 24.23 8.70 6.78
N GLU A 107 23.60 9.84 7.00
CA GLU A 107 23.42 10.41 8.32
C GLU A 107 22.01 10.98 8.43
N VAL A 108 21.31 10.68 9.53
CA VAL A 108 19.98 11.23 9.82
C VAL A 108 19.99 11.70 11.27
N ASN A 109 19.71 12.98 11.49
CA ASN A 109 19.69 13.61 12.82
C ASN A 109 20.96 13.34 13.65
N GLY A 110 22.14 13.37 13.02
CA GLY A 110 23.43 13.11 13.67
C GLY A 110 23.78 11.63 13.89
N VAL A 111 22.89 10.70 13.51
CA VAL A 111 23.14 9.25 13.59
C VAL A 111 23.71 8.75 12.28
N LYS A 112 24.90 8.15 12.31
CA LYS A 112 25.52 7.51 11.15
C LYS A 112 24.85 6.17 10.87
N LEU A 113 24.54 5.95 9.61
CA LEU A 113 23.78 4.79 9.14
C LEU A 113 24.50 4.13 7.96
N ARG A 114 24.42 2.81 7.88
CA ARG A 114 24.54 2.08 6.61
C ARG A 114 23.15 1.99 5.99
N LYS A 115 23.04 2.34 4.72
CA LYS A 115 21.78 2.35 3.97
C LYS A 115 21.87 1.41 2.78
N TRP A 116 20.80 0.66 2.54
CA TRP A 116 20.56 -0.11 1.32
C TRP A 116 19.20 0.29 0.75
N VAL A 117 19.11 0.44 -0.56
CA VAL A 117 17.88 0.74 -1.29
C VAL A 117 17.78 -0.24 -2.44
N LEU A 118 16.80 -1.15 -2.37
CA LEU A 118 16.45 -2.05 -3.45
C LEU A 118 15.26 -1.48 -4.22
N LEU A 119 15.48 -1.16 -5.49
CA LEU A 119 14.42 -0.92 -6.46
C LEU A 119 14.17 -2.23 -7.20
N ALA A 120 12.96 -2.77 -7.11
CA ALA A 120 12.61 -4.03 -7.76
C ALA A 120 11.25 -3.94 -8.45
N THR A 121 11.07 -4.80 -9.45
CA THR A 121 9.80 -5.03 -10.12
C THR A 121 9.40 -6.49 -9.95
N ALA A 122 8.10 -6.79 -10.01
CA ALA A 122 7.66 -8.16 -10.14
C ALA A 122 8.19 -8.73 -11.48
N GLY A 123 8.93 -9.83 -11.42
CA GLY A 123 9.56 -10.43 -12.59
C GLY A 123 8.59 -10.85 -13.69
N ILE A 124 9.10 -11.05 -14.91
CA ILE A 124 8.32 -11.58 -16.04
C ILE A 124 7.76 -12.95 -15.65
N GLY A 125 6.43 -13.12 -15.73
CA GLY A 125 5.75 -14.34 -15.31
C GLY A 125 5.22 -14.33 -13.87
N SER A 126 5.44 -13.24 -13.11
CA SER A 126 4.75 -13.02 -11.84
C SER A 126 3.24 -12.89 -12.05
N SER A 127 2.45 -13.51 -11.17
CA SER A 127 1.00 -13.33 -11.09
C SER A 127 0.59 -11.95 -10.56
N VAL A 128 1.55 -11.11 -10.17
CA VAL A 128 1.36 -9.75 -9.66
C VAL A 128 1.79 -8.75 -10.74
N PRO A 129 0.87 -8.25 -11.58
CA PRO A 129 1.21 -7.27 -12.60
C PRO A 129 1.50 -5.89 -11.98
N ASN A 130 2.26 -5.06 -12.71
CA ASN A 130 2.40 -3.62 -12.46
C ASN A 130 2.87 -3.23 -11.05
N LEU A 131 3.80 -3.98 -10.47
CA LEU A 131 4.41 -3.68 -9.17
C LEU A 131 5.80 -3.08 -9.35
N THR A 132 6.01 -1.87 -8.83
CA THR A 132 7.33 -1.34 -8.51
C THR A 132 7.45 -1.28 -6.99
N THR A 133 8.52 -1.83 -6.43
CA THR A 133 8.78 -1.75 -4.99
C THR A 133 10.09 -1.03 -4.71
N LEU A 134 10.08 -0.18 -3.69
CA LEU A 134 11.28 0.41 -3.12
C LEU A 134 11.43 -0.07 -1.68
N ILE A 135 12.47 -0.85 -1.41
CA ILE A 135 12.79 -1.34 -0.06
C ILE A 135 14.02 -0.60 0.43
N THR A 136 13.88 0.14 1.52
CA THR A 136 14.96 0.91 2.13
C THR A 136 15.31 0.34 3.48
N VAL A 137 16.55 -0.09 3.65
CA VAL A 137 17.10 -0.61 4.91
C VAL A 137 18.05 0.43 5.48
N GLU A 138 17.81 0.86 6.71
CA GLU A 138 18.62 1.82 7.45
C GLU A 138 19.07 1.20 8.77
N VAL A 139 20.39 1.07 8.94
CA VAL A 139 21.02 0.38 10.06
C VAL A 139 22.04 1.31 10.70
N PRO A 140 21.91 1.65 11.99
CA PRO A 140 22.96 2.34 12.75
C PRO A 140 24.29 1.59 12.74
N GLU A 141 25.41 2.33 12.71
CA GLU A 141 26.75 1.71 12.64
C GLU A 141 27.03 0.74 13.81
N ASP A 142 26.48 1.00 15.00
CA ASP A 142 26.60 0.14 16.18
C ASP A 142 25.75 -1.14 16.10
N ALA A 143 24.74 -1.19 15.22
CA ALA A 143 23.90 -2.36 14.98
C ALA A 143 24.47 -3.31 13.89
N LEU A 144 25.53 -2.92 13.18
CA LEU A 144 26.11 -3.68 12.07
C LEU A 144 26.71 -5.04 12.48
N ALA A 145 27.00 -5.25 13.77
CA ALA A 145 27.42 -6.55 14.28
C ALA A 145 26.32 -7.61 14.17
N VAL A 146 25.05 -7.19 14.20
CA VAL A 146 23.86 -8.07 14.03
C VAL A 146 23.33 -7.96 12.60
N TYR A 147 23.26 -6.74 12.07
CA TYR A 147 22.75 -6.44 10.73
C TYR A 147 23.91 -6.29 9.74
N THR A 148 24.64 -7.38 9.55
CA THR A 148 25.79 -7.42 8.64
C THR A 148 25.35 -7.20 7.20
N GLU A 149 26.30 -6.82 6.33
CA GLU A 149 26.04 -6.71 4.89
C GLU A 149 25.47 -8.02 4.31
N GLU A 150 26.00 -9.16 4.74
CA GLU A 150 25.52 -10.47 4.32
C GLU A 150 24.08 -10.72 4.78
N ALA A 151 23.75 -10.43 6.04
CA ALA A 151 22.41 -10.63 6.58
C ALA A 151 21.37 -9.75 5.86
N VAL A 152 21.69 -8.47 5.64
CA VAL A 152 20.79 -7.56 4.92
C VAL A 152 20.62 -7.99 3.47
N ARG A 153 21.69 -8.40 2.78
CA ARG A 153 21.59 -8.87 1.40
C ARG A 153 20.77 -10.17 1.31
N LYS A 154 20.95 -11.11 2.25
CA LYS A 154 20.15 -12.33 2.30
C LYS A 154 18.65 -12.03 2.46
N ALA A 155 18.30 -11.09 3.34
CA ALA A 155 16.93 -10.63 3.49
C ALA A 155 16.38 -10.01 2.19
N LEU A 156 17.15 -9.14 1.54
CA LEU A 156 16.74 -8.55 0.25
C LEU A 156 16.64 -9.58 -0.89
N GLN A 157 17.41 -10.66 -0.85
CA GLN A 157 17.31 -11.77 -1.81
C GLN A 157 16.01 -12.57 -1.64
N SER A 158 15.47 -12.64 -0.42
CA SER A 158 14.21 -13.36 -0.13
C SER A 158 12.94 -12.57 -0.48
N VAL A 159 13.08 -11.40 -1.12
CA VAL A 159 11.93 -10.56 -1.49
C VAL A 159 11.00 -11.32 -2.41
N THR A 160 9.72 -11.32 -2.04
CA THR A 160 8.67 -11.99 -2.79
C THR A 160 7.37 -11.19 -2.75
N PHE A 161 6.45 -11.57 -3.63
CA PHE A 161 5.22 -10.84 -3.89
C PHE A 161 4.01 -11.75 -3.77
N ARG A 162 2.92 -11.21 -3.22
CA ARG A 162 1.58 -11.82 -3.23
C ARG A 162 0.59 -10.90 -3.94
N PRO A 163 -0.59 -11.40 -4.36
CA PRO A 163 -1.68 -10.52 -4.76
C PRO A 163 -2.01 -9.52 -3.65
N THR A 164 -2.51 -8.33 -4.00
CA THR A 164 -2.91 -7.32 -3.02
C THR A 164 -3.91 -7.90 -2.02
N PRO A 165 -3.62 -7.90 -0.71
CA PRO A 165 -4.49 -8.49 0.31
C PRO A 165 -5.63 -7.53 0.65
N ILE A 166 -6.54 -7.30 -0.31
CA ILE A 166 -7.61 -6.28 -0.21
C ILE A 166 -8.45 -6.47 1.06
N ASP A 167 -8.86 -7.71 1.38
CA ASP A 167 -9.67 -7.97 2.57
C ASP A 167 -8.93 -7.62 3.88
N GLU A 168 -7.63 -7.87 3.94
CA GLU A 168 -6.79 -7.47 5.07
C GLU A 168 -6.73 -5.95 5.18
N GLN A 169 -6.50 -5.26 4.06
CA GLN A 169 -6.44 -3.79 4.00
C GLN A 169 -7.77 -3.15 4.42
N LEU A 170 -8.90 -3.66 3.94
CA LEU A 170 -10.24 -3.24 4.36
C LEU A 170 -10.50 -3.53 5.86
N GLY A 171 -9.88 -4.59 6.39
CA GLY A 171 -9.91 -4.96 7.80
C GLY A 171 -9.43 -3.83 8.71
N TYR A 172 -8.39 -3.10 8.30
CA TYR A 172 -7.80 -1.99 9.07
C TYR A 172 -8.60 -0.68 9.02
N LEU A 173 -9.55 -0.54 8.09
CA LEU A 173 -10.36 0.68 8.00
C LEU A 173 -11.36 0.76 9.16
N PRO A 174 -11.66 1.96 9.69
CA PRO A 174 -12.65 2.16 10.75
C PRO A 174 -14.10 2.13 10.22
N PHE A 175 -14.30 1.59 9.03
CA PHE A 175 -15.59 1.34 8.41
C PHE A 175 -15.54 0.07 7.57
N LYS A 176 -16.70 -0.43 7.16
CA LYS A 176 -16.84 -1.57 6.26
C LYS A 176 -17.90 -1.28 5.19
N PHE A 177 -17.83 -2.01 4.08
CA PHE A 177 -18.86 -2.03 3.06
C PHE A 177 -19.71 -3.29 3.21
N ASN A 178 -21.03 -3.14 3.29
CA ASN A 178 -21.96 -4.25 3.26
C ASN A 178 -22.49 -4.52 1.83
N ASP A 179 -22.49 -3.50 0.97
CA ASP A 179 -22.90 -3.61 -0.42
C ASP A 179 -22.05 -2.67 -1.30
N LEU A 180 -21.41 -3.22 -2.32
CA LEU A 180 -20.61 -2.46 -3.29
C LEU A 180 -21.39 -2.12 -4.56
N ALA A 181 -22.65 -2.54 -4.69
CA ALA A 181 -23.51 -2.27 -5.84
C ALA A 181 -22.83 -2.54 -7.20
N GLY A 182 -22.07 -3.63 -7.28
CA GLY A 182 -21.32 -4.03 -8.48
C GLY A 182 -19.99 -3.30 -8.72
N PHE A 183 -19.62 -2.31 -7.90
CA PHE A 183 -18.26 -1.74 -7.93
C PHE A 183 -17.25 -2.75 -7.37
N ARG A 184 -15.99 -2.64 -7.81
CA ARG A 184 -14.85 -3.38 -7.27
C ARG A 184 -13.94 -2.44 -6.50
N VAL A 185 -13.25 -2.97 -5.50
CA VAL A 185 -12.18 -2.24 -4.82
C VAL A 185 -10.98 -2.18 -5.77
N MET A 186 -10.65 -0.97 -6.24
CA MET A 186 -9.45 -0.73 -7.03
C MET A 186 -8.23 -0.59 -6.12
N GLN A 187 -8.38 0.18 -5.04
CA GLN A 187 -7.27 0.51 -4.15
C GLN A 187 -7.75 0.91 -2.75
N VAL A 188 -7.05 0.46 -1.73
CA VAL A 188 -7.14 1.01 -0.36
C VAL A 188 -6.03 2.05 -0.19
N LEU A 189 -6.41 3.24 0.30
CA LEU A 189 -5.52 4.37 0.49
C LEU A 189 -4.91 4.34 1.90
N PRO A 190 -3.61 4.65 2.06
CA PRO A 190 -2.92 4.63 3.37
C PRO A 190 -3.58 5.51 4.45
N GLU A 191 -4.20 6.63 4.06
CA GLU A 191 -4.82 7.60 4.98
C GLU A 191 -6.27 7.23 5.39
N GLY A 192 -6.70 5.99 5.19
CA GLY A 192 -8.02 5.53 5.58
C GLY A 192 -9.10 5.83 4.53
N GLY A 193 -8.84 5.47 3.27
CA GLY A 193 -9.81 5.61 2.18
C GLY A 193 -9.81 4.41 1.23
N VAL A 194 -10.79 4.37 0.34
CA VAL A 194 -10.97 3.32 -0.67
C VAL A 194 -11.44 3.96 -1.96
N ILE A 195 -10.83 3.53 -3.07
CA ILE A 195 -11.30 3.83 -4.41
C ILE A 195 -12.02 2.60 -4.94
N LEU A 196 -13.27 2.81 -5.37
CA LEU A 196 -14.11 1.81 -5.99
C LEU A 196 -14.28 2.14 -7.47
N VAL A 197 -14.24 1.15 -8.36
CA VAL A 197 -14.41 1.35 -9.81
C VAL A 197 -15.46 0.43 -10.40
N ASP A 198 -16.19 0.93 -11.38
CA ASP A 198 -17.14 0.18 -12.19
C ASP A 198 -16.56 -0.11 -13.57
N GLY A 199 -15.62 -1.05 -13.63
CA GLY A 199 -14.99 -1.47 -14.88
C GLY A 199 -13.96 -2.58 -14.68
N PRO A 200 -13.51 -3.23 -15.76
CA PRO A 200 -12.62 -4.38 -15.69
C PRO A 200 -11.14 -4.02 -15.45
N THR A 201 -10.77 -2.74 -15.45
CA THR A 201 -9.38 -2.31 -15.30
C THR A 201 -9.22 -1.28 -14.19
N ASP A 202 -8.03 -1.25 -13.58
CA ASP A 202 -7.65 -0.29 -12.54
C ASP A 202 -7.25 1.06 -13.16
N ASN A 203 -8.21 1.69 -13.85
CA ASN A 203 -8.06 3.00 -14.45
C ASN A 203 -9.25 3.89 -14.09
N ILE A 204 -9.09 4.68 -13.03
CA ILE A 204 -10.10 5.60 -12.51
C ILE A 204 -10.55 6.66 -13.54
N SER A 205 -9.72 6.99 -14.52
CA SER A 205 -10.05 7.96 -15.58
C SER A 205 -10.89 7.34 -16.71
N ALA A 206 -10.90 6.00 -16.83
CA ALA A 206 -11.62 5.29 -17.89
C ALA A 206 -13.01 4.81 -17.45
N HIS A 207 -13.26 4.70 -16.14
CA HIS A 207 -14.46 4.08 -15.58
C HIS A 207 -15.16 4.99 -14.58
N PRO A 208 -16.48 4.85 -14.38
CA PRO A 208 -17.13 5.44 -13.22
C PRO A 208 -16.50 4.93 -11.91
N TYR A 209 -16.46 5.79 -10.90
CA TYR A 209 -15.77 5.47 -9.66
C TYR A 209 -16.41 6.12 -8.43
N MET A 210 -16.08 5.57 -7.27
CA MET A 210 -16.33 6.21 -5.99
C MET A 210 -15.04 6.34 -5.19
N ILE A 211 -14.95 7.39 -4.38
CA ILE A 211 -13.90 7.57 -3.38
C ILE A 211 -14.59 7.71 -2.03
N VAL A 212 -14.23 6.83 -1.09
CA VAL A 212 -14.74 6.83 0.28
C VAL A 212 -13.55 7.03 1.19
N GLY A 213 -13.56 8.04 2.05
CA GLY A 213 -12.46 8.30 2.97
C GLY A 213 -12.91 8.96 4.25
N ILE A 214 -12.11 8.81 5.30
CA ILE A 214 -12.30 9.50 6.57
C ILE A 214 -11.35 10.70 6.66
N GLY A 215 -11.84 11.76 7.30
CA GLY A 215 -11.05 12.94 7.65
C GLY A 215 -11.20 13.27 9.13
N ARG A 216 -10.16 13.88 9.70
CA ARG A 216 -10.19 14.39 11.07
C ARG A 216 -10.68 15.84 11.09
N GLY A 217 -11.28 16.24 12.20
CA GLY A 217 -11.82 17.58 12.38
C GLY A 217 -13.17 17.79 11.69
N GLY A 218 -13.41 19.01 11.22
CA GLY A 218 -14.69 19.46 10.69
C GLY A 218 -15.43 20.40 11.64
N PRO A 219 -16.46 21.11 11.15
CA PRO A 219 -17.16 22.12 11.94
C PRO A 219 -17.99 21.49 13.06
N SER A 220 -17.84 22.03 14.26
CA SER A 220 -18.69 21.70 15.42
C SER A 220 -20.09 22.29 15.26
N ASP A 221 -20.19 23.50 14.71
CA ASP A 221 -21.46 24.16 14.41
C ASP A 221 -22.12 23.55 13.16
N PRO A 222 -23.36 23.04 13.25
CA PRO A 222 -24.09 22.54 12.10
C PRO A 222 -24.25 23.54 10.94
N SER A 223 -24.31 24.84 11.21
CA SER A 223 -24.47 25.89 10.19
C SER A 223 -23.25 26.02 9.27
N ASP A 224 -22.07 25.64 9.75
CA ASP A 224 -20.82 25.69 8.99
C ASP A 224 -20.61 24.50 8.05
N ARG A 225 -21.38 23.42 8.22
CA ARG A 225 -21.21 22.16 7.48
C ARG A 225 -21.37 22.32 5.97
N GLY A 226 -22.29 23.16 5.53
CA GLY A 226 -22.52 23.41 4.10
C GLY A 226 -21.36 24.14 3.43
N ARG A 227 -20.74 25.11 4.14
CA ARG A 227 -19.53 25.79 3.67
C ARG A 227 -18.36 24.82 3.61
N PHE A 228 -18.14 24.07 4.69
CA PHE A 228 -17.09 23.06 4.76
C PHE A 228 -17.16 22.03 3.61
N ALA A 229 -18.36 21.51 3.32
CA ALA A 229 -18.56 20.57 2.22
C ALA A 229 -18.26 21.19 0.85
N ARG A 230 -18.62 22.47 0.62
CA ARG A 230 -18.32 23.20 -0.63
C ARG A 230 -16.83 23.46 -0.80
N ASP A 231 -16.16 23.92 0.25
CA ASP A 231 -14.71 24.16 0.23
C ASP A 231 -13.97 22.88 -0.13
N MET A 232 -14.35 21.75 0.48
CA MET A 232 -13.77 20.46 0.19
C MET A 232 -14.02 19.99 -1.27
N LEU A 233 -15.18 20.30 -1.85
CA LEU A 233 -15.47 19.96 -3.24
C LEU A 233 -14.70 20.84 -4.23
N SER A 234 -14.48 22.12 -3.92
CA SER A 234 -13.72 23.03 -4.78
C SER A 234 -12.26 22.61 -5.01
N ALA A 235 -11.70 21.80 -4.11
CA ALA A 235 -10.37 21.22 -4.25
C ALA A 235 -10.33 19.93 -5.09
N ALA A 236 -11.46 19.47 -5.63
CA ALA A 236 -11.50 18.27 -6.47
C ALA A 236 -10.72 18.50 -7.80
N PRO A 237 -9.94 17.51 -8.28
CA PRO A 237 -9.11 17.63 -9.47
C PRO A 237 -9.94 17.49 -10.78
N VAL A 238 -10.95 18.35 -10.93
CA VAL A 238 -11.84 18.41 -12.11
C VAL A 238 -11.82 19.81 -12.71
N ARG A 239 -12.24 19.93 -13.97
CA ARG A 239 -12.37 21.21 -14.67
C ARG A 239 -13.83 21.66 -14.70
N ASN A 240 -14.07 22.97 -14.77
CA ASN A 240 -15.41 23.55 -14.97
C ASN A 240 -16.46 23.01 -13.99
N LEU A 241 -16.11 22.96 -12.70
CA LEU A 241 -17.01 22.48 -11.64
C LEU A 241 -18.18 23.46 -11.45
N GLU A 242 -19.40 22.96 -11.61
CA GLU A 242 -20.63 23.73 -11.48
C GLU A 242 -21.62 23.03 -10.54
N VAL A 243 -21.82 23.59 -9.35
CA VAL A 243 -22.76 23.07 -8.36
C VAL A 243 -24.20 23.22 -8.85
N GLN A 244 -24.94 22.11 -8.84
CA GLN A 244 -26.35 22.05 -9.25
C GLN A 244 -27.29 22.06 -8.03
N SER A 245 -26.92 21.35 -6.97
CA SER A 245 -27.64 21.35 -5.70
C SER A 245 -26.67 21.17 -4.54
N ALA A 246 -27.04 21.70 -3.38
CA ALA A 246 -26.24 21.64 -2.17
C ALA A 246 -27.14 21.71 -0.93
N GLU A 247 -27.37 20.57 -0.29
CA GLU A 247 -28.44 20.40 0.69
C GLU A 247 -27.96 19.67 1.95
N SER A 248 -28.51 20.06 3.10
CA SER A 248 -28.35 19.31 4.34
C SER A 248 -29.24 18.08 4.31
N MET A 249 -28.71 16.93 4.73
CA MET A 249 -29.48 15.68 4.78
C MET A 249 -28.96 14.73 5.87
N ARG A 250 -29.52 13.52 5.91
CA ARG A 250 -28.98 12.41 6.70
C ARG A 250 -28.27 11.42 5.78
N VAL A 251 -27.05 11.02 6.13
CA VAL A 251 -26.26 10.03 5.40
C VAL A 251 -26.03 8.84 6.33
N GLY A 252 -26.70 7.72 6.05
CA GLY A 252 -26.72 6.57 6.98
C GLY A 252 -27.25 6.94 8.38
N GLY A 253 -28.26 7.81 8.47
CA GLY A 253 -28.83 8.31 9.73
C GLY A 253 -28.04 9.42 10.44
N TRP A 254 -26.78 9.63 10.06
CA TRP A 254 -25.93 10.68 10.65
C TRP A 254 -26.15 12.03 9.96
N PRO A 255 -25.91 13.16 10.65
CA PRO A 255 -25.94 14.48 10.00
C PRO A 255 -24.96 14.51 8.82
N GLY A 256 -25.44 14.99 7.68
CA GLY A 256 -24.61 15.07 6.48
C GLY A 256 -25.00 16.19 5.54
N PHE A 257 -24.24 16.30 4.47
CA PHE A 257 -24.44 17.30 3.43
C PHE A 257 -24.20 16.67 2.06
N GLU A 258 -25.11 16.88 1.13
CA GLU A 258 -25.01 16.41 -0.25
C GLU A 258 -24.75 17.59 -1.18
N ILE A 259 -23.80 17.44 -2.09
CA ILE A 259 -23.58 18.39 -3.18
C ILE A 259 -23.59 17.59 -4.48
N ARG A 260 -24.40 18.01 -5.44
CA ARG A 260 -24.38 17.49 -6.81
C ARG A 260 -23.80 18.55 -7.73
N ALA A 261 -22.93 18.15 -8.65
CA ALA A 261 -22.29 19.07 -9.57
C ALA A 261 -22.08 18.46 -10.95
N ASN A 262 -22.04 19.32 -11.96
CA ASN A 262 -21.49 19.01 -13.27
C ASN A 262 -20.00 19.39 -13.28
N ALA A 263 -19.19 18.69 -14.06
CA ALA A 263 -17.78 18.99 -14.24
C ALA A 263 -17.26 18.42 -15.57
N GLN A 264 -15.98 18.63 -15.84
CA GLN A 264 -15.23 17.95 -16.89
C GLN A 264 -14.04 17.20 -16.29
N GLY A 265 -13.78 16.00 -16.83
CA GLY A 265 -12.56 15.25 -16.52
C GLY A 265 -11.31 15.99 -17.02
N LEU A 266 -10.13 15.52 -16.59
CA LEU A 266 -8.86 16.04 -17.12
C LEU A 266 -8.70 15.82 -18.63
N ASP A 267 -9.38 14.80 -19.16
CA ASP A 267 -9.51 14.48 -20.58
C ASP A 267 -10.59 15.34 -21.31
N GLY A 268 -11.24 16.26 -20.60
CA GLY A 268 -12.25 17.17 -21.13
C GLY A 268 -13.66 16.58 -21.26
N LYS A 269 -13.86 15.30 -20.94
CA LYS A 269 -15.19 14.67 -21.07
C LYS A 269 -16.16 15.18 -20.00
N PRO A 270 -17.45 15.33 -20.33
CA PRO A 270 -18.46 15.77 -19.36
C PRO A 270 -18.72 14.70 -18.30
N LEU A 271 -18.67 15.13 -17.05
CA LEU A 271 -18.90 14.31 -15.87
C LEU A 271 -20.02 14.92 -15.02
N LYS A 272 -20.72 14.05 -14.31
CA LYS A 272 -21.53 14.40 -13.15
C LYS A 272 -20.90 13.76 -11.92
N LEU A 273 -21.00 14.48 -10.80
CA LEU A 273 -20.54 13.98 -9.52
C LEU A 273 -21.51 14.31 -8.39
N VAL A 274 -21.44 13.50 -7.35
CA VAL A 274 -22.08 13.73 -6.07
C VAL A 274 -21.04 13.59 -4.97
N GLN A 275 -21.10 14.49 -4.00
CA GLN A 275 -20.36 14.39 -2.76
C GLN A 275 -21.34 14.30 -1.60
N TRP A 276 -21.15 13.30 -0.74
CA TRP A 276 -21.72 13.25 0.59
C TRP A 276 -20.62 13.48 1.63
N VAL A 277 -20.93 14.31 2.62
CA VAL A 277 -20.10 14.46 3.82
C VAL A 277 -20.94 14.05 5.00
N ARG A 278 -20.54 12.98 5.69
CA ARG A 278 -21.17 12.49 6.92
C ARG A 278 -20.34 12.98 8.11
N PHE A 279 -20.92 13.79 8.98
CA PHE A 279 -20.21 14.38 10.12
C PHE A 279 -20.33 13.50 11.36
N SER A 280 -19.22 13.34 12.08
CA SER A 280 -19.15 12.65 13.37
C SER A 280 -18.43 13.52 14.40
N ALA A 281 -18.38 13.08 15.66
CA ALA A 281 -17.60 13.78 16.67
C ALA A 281 -16.10 13.70 16.32
N GLY A 282 -15.47 14.85 16.11
CA GLY A 282 -14.03 14.95 15.82
C GLY A 282 -13.60 14.54 14.41
N GLY A 283 -14.54 14.29 13.49
CA GLY A 283 -14.21 13.85 12.14
C GLY A 283 -15.39 13.91 11.15
N PHE A 284 -15.11 13.44 9.94
CA PHE A 284 -16.11 13.28 8.90
C PHE A 284 -15.75 12.09 8.00
N MET A 285 -16.74 11.56 7.31
CA MET A 285 -16.57 10.65 6.19
C MET A 285 -16.98 11.37 4.91
N ARG A 286 -16.11 11.37 3.91
CA ARG A 286 -16.35 11.90 2.58
C ARG A 286 -16.60 10.74 1.62
N ILE A 287 -17.68 10.83 0.86
CA ILE A 287 -18.05 9.86 -0.16
C ILE A 287 -18.27 10.66 -1.46
N ILE A 288 -17.51 10.36 -2.50
CA ILE A 288 -17.66 10.97 -3.82
C ILE A 288 -18.04 9.88 -4.80
N GLY A 289 -19.07 10.11 -5.62
CA GLY A 289 -19.37 9.30 -6.80
C GLY A 289 -19.19 10.14 -8.06
N VAL A 290 -18.51 9.61 -9.07
CA VAL A 290 -18.22 10.30 -10.33
C VAL A 290 -18.58 9.40 -11.50
N ALA A 291 -19.33 9.94 -12.45
CA ALA A 291 -19.79 9.20 -13.62
C ALA A 291 -19.85 10.09 -14.88
N PRO A 292 -19.74 9.50 -16.08
CA PRO A 292 -20.11 10.18 -17.32
C PRO A 292 -21.57 10.64 -17.28
N THR A 293 -21.85 11.82 -17.84
CA THR A 293 -23.20 12.41 -17.82
C THR A 293 -24.29 11.48 -18.35
N GLY A 294 -24.00 10.69 -19.39
CA GLY A 294 -24.97 9.78 -20.02
C GLY A 294 -25.31 8.52 -19.22
N GLN A 295 -24.58 8.22 -18.14
CA GLN A 295 -24.83 7.04 -17.28
C GLN A 295 -25.29 7.43 -15.87
N TRP A 296 -25.57 8.72 -15.66
CA TRP A 296 -25.76 9.27 -14.32
C TRP A 296 -26.93 8.64 -13.56
N ASP A 297 -28.08 8.44 -14.18
CA ASP A 297 -29.29 8.05 -13.44
C ASP A 297 -29.15 6.65 -12.82
N ASP A 298 -28.59 5.70 -13.58
CA ASP A 298 -28.31 4.33 -13.11
C ASP A 298 -27.21 4.33 -12.05
N LEU A 299 -26.09 5.03 -12.32
CA LEU A 299 -24.94 5.04 -11.42
C LEU A 299 -25.22 5.81 -10.13
N PHE A 300 -26.01 6.87 -10.18
CA PHE A 300 -26.40 7.63 -8.99
C PHE A 300 -27.19 6.77 -8.01
N THR A 301 -28.04 5.86 -8.51
CA THR A 301 -28.72 4.89 -7.67
C THR A 301 -27.75 3.92 -7.01
N ARG A 302 -26.79 3.38 -7.76
CA ARG A 302 -25.75 2.49 -7.23
C ARG A 302 -24.83 3.20 -6.23
N PHE A 303 -24.46 4.45 -6.48
CA PHE A 303 -23.68 5.26 -5.54
C PHE A 303 -24.38 5.43 -4.19
N ARG A 304 -25.71 5.62 -4.19
CA ARG A 304 -26.50 5.67 -2.95
C ARG A 304 -26.52 4.32 -2.22
N THR A 305 -26.66 3.22 -2.95
CA THR A 305 -26.57 1.87 -2.37
C THR A 305 -25.24 1.66 -1.65
N VAL A 306 -24.11 2.00 -2.30
CA VAL A 306 -22.80 1.92 -1.65
C VAL A 306 -22.73 2.82 -0.42
N ARG A 307 -23.13 4.09 -0.55
CA ARG A 307 -23.15 5.07 0.55
C ARG A 307 -23.92 4.55 1.77
N ASP A 308 -25.10 3.99 1.54
CA ASP A 308 -26.00 3.51 2.58
C ASP A 308 -25.53 2.16 3.17
N GLY A 309 -24.70 1.41 2.44
CA GLY A 309 -24.05 0.19 2.89
C GLY A 309 -22.75 0.41 3.69
N ILE A 310 -22.38 1.65 4.06
CA ILE A 310 -21.17 1.93 4.84
C ILE A 310 -21.47 2.07 6.34
N ASP A 311 -21.01 1.09 7.10
CA ASP A 311 -21.06 1.09 8.57
C ASP A 311 -19.72 1.50 9.16
N THR A 312 -19.75 2.31 10.22
CA THR A 312 -18.58 2.51 11.10
C THR A 312 -18.33 1.26 11.94
N LYS A 313 -17.07 0.93 12.18
CA LYS A 313 -16.67 -0.11 13.14
C LYS A 313 -16.54 0.46 14.55
#